data_AF-A0A9P6MRE2-F1
#
_entry.id   AF-A0A9P6MRE2-F1
#
_cell.length_a   1.000
_cell.length_b   1.000
_cell.length_c   1.000
_cell.angle_alpha   90.00
_cell.angle_beta   90.00
_cell.angle_gamma   90.00
#
_symmetry.space_group_name_H-M   'P 1'
#
loop_
_entity.id
_entity.type
_entity.pdbx_description
1 polymer ?
#
loop_
_entity_poly.entity_id
_entity_poly.type
_entity_poly.pdbx_seq_one_letter_code
_entity_poly.pdbx_strand_id
1 'polypeptide(L)'
;MSSTNASVHGNMWETLMPAIFIETFKTKPLFQWPLLPNNCIPEQLNGDVKIVGYSEQNPRLSITYNDVTLQEFLEAHLGNDKKIRSDYTPPFYFPSPNVTGPDVVFIIQINNHTVPVFVQTKLRQVVPLADAVQAISTTSSKAVQGKIYKEEQQRNQKQIQDLCPSGMYISMVIAYPAQVISFQAFRPDPDPEIVGLERVVIKIDNNNFPKIFPKRHVEFLDQLKRFKRSAEDYVQPCQSKKANLRKTKTNDI
;
A
#
# COMPACT_ATOMS: atom_id res chain seq x y z
N MET A 1 32.20 -7.45 -4.13
CA MET A 1 32.05 -6.01 -3.82
C MET A 1 30.57 -5.72 -3.70
N SER A 2 30.14 -5.33 -2.50
CA SER A 2 28.75 -5.11 -2.10
C SER A 2 28.20 -3.84 -2.74
N SER A 3 27.16 -3.96 -3.56
CA SER A 3 26.37 -2.82 -4.06
C SER A 3 25.27 -2.51 -3.04
N THR A 4 25.66 -1.81 -1.96
CA THR A 4 24.73 -1.06 -1.10
C THR A 4 24.18 0.14 -1.86
N ASN A 5 23.22 -0.11 -2.74
CA ASN A 5 22.32 0.93 -3.26
C ASN A 5 20.98 0.82 -2.53
N ALA A 6 21.02 1.04 -1.22
CA ALA A 6 19.82 1.38 -0.46
C ALA A 6 19.40 2.79 -0.91
N SER A 7 18.45 2.87 -1.83
CA SER A 7 17.70 4.10 -2.05
C SER A 7 16.91 4.40 -0.76
N VAL A 8 17.37 5.39 0.01
CA VAL A 8 16.83 5.77 1.33
C VAL A 8 15.45 6.45 1.23
N HIS A 9 14.79 6.51 0.06
CA HIS A 9 13.64 7.43 -0.15
C HIS A 9 12.33 6.82 -0.67
N GLY A 10 12.15 5.50 -0.60
CA GLY A 10 10.85 4.85 -0.90
C GLY A 10 10.46 3.75 0.09
N ASN A 11 11.36 2.80 0.33
CA ASN A 11 10.97 1.50 0.88
C ASN A 11 10.99 1.40 2.42
N MET A 12 11.70 2.30 3.13
CA MET A 12 11.84 2.18 4.58
C MET A 12 10.49 2.30 5.31
N TRP A 13 9.59 3.13 4.78
CA TRP A 13 8.27 3.34 5.36
C TRP A 13 7.35 2.15 5.20
N GLU A 14 7.30 1.57 3.99
CA GLU A 14 6.53 0.37 3.67
C GLU A 14 6.97 -0.78 4.59
N THR A 15 8.26 -0.88 4.89
CA THR A 15 8.79 -1.90 5.83
C THR A 15 8.41 -1.66 7.30
N LEU A 16 8.04 -0.43 7.69
CA LEU A 16 7.57 -0.12 9.06
C LEU A 16 6.06 -0.34 9.23
N MET A 17 5.29 -0.26 8.14
CA MET A 17 3.84 -0.43 8.17
C MET A 17 3.36 -1.71 8.88
N PRO A 18 3.99 -2.89 8.71
CA PRO A 18 3.64 -4.09 9.47
C PRO A 18 3.60 -3.88 10.98
N ALA A 19 4.64 -3.30 11.57
CA ALA A 19 4.73 -3.07 13.01
C ALA A 19 3.68 -2.06 13.48
N ILE A 20 3.46 -1.02 12.68
CA ILE A 20 2.43 -0.01 12.93
C ILE A 20 1.04 -0.65 12.93
N PHE A 21 0.71 -1.48 11.93
CA PHE A 21 -0.58 -2.17 11.85
C PHE A 21 -0.82 -3.09 13.05
N ILE A 22 0.19 -3.88 13.43
CA ILE A 22 0.10 -4.78 14.59
C ILE A 22 -0.29 -4.01 15.85
N GLU A 23 0.39 -2.90 16.14
CA GLU A 23 0.09 -2.11 17.33
C GLU A 23 -1.26 -1.40 17.24
N THR A 24 -1.60 -0.84 16.07
CA THR A 24 -2.89 -0.18 15.88
C THR A 24 -4.04 -1.14 16.10
N PHE A 25 -4.02 -2.34 15.49
CA PHE A 25 -5.11 -3.29 15.64
C PHE A 25 -5.21 -3.90 17.04
N LYS A 26 -4.09 -3.98 17.79
CA LYS A 26 -4.11 -4.38 19.21
C LYS A 26 -4.74 -3.32 20.12
N THR A 27 -4.64 -2.05 19.76
CA THR A 27 -5.03 -0.92 20.63
C THR A 27 -6.35 -0.28 20.23
N LYS A 28 -6.74 -0.40 18.96
CA LYS A 28 -7.91 0.28 18.40
C LYS A 28 -8.57 -0.56 17.31
N PRO A 29 -9.78 -1.10 17.55
CA PRO A 29 -10.49 -1.88 16.54
C PRO A 29 -10.93 -0.99 15.37
N LEU A 30 -11.11 -1.61 14.21
CA LEU A 30 -11.33 -0.93 12.92
C LEU A 30 -12.55 0.00 12.94
N PHE A 31 -13.65 -0.43 13.56
CA PHE A 31 -14.89 0.34 13.64
C PHE A 31 -14.78 1.65 14.43
N GLN A 32 -13.73 1.81 15.25
CA GLN A 32 -13.47 3.05 16.01
C GLN A 32 -12.57 4.03 15.27
N TRP A 33 -12.12 3.70 14.05
CA TRP A 33 -11.23 4.57 13.30
C TRP A 33 -12.01 5.79 12.82
N PRO A 34 -11.54 7.02 13.08
CA PRO A 34 -12.20 8.23 12.60
C PRO A 34 -11.99 8.39 11.09
N LEU A 35 -12.84 7.74 10.31
CA LEU A 35 -12.78 7.79 8.85
C LEU A 35 -13.27 9.15 8.31
N LEU A 36 -12.92 9.42 7.05
CA LEU A 36 -13.42 10.59 6.34
C LEU A 36 -14.95 10.51 6.15
N PRO A 37 -15.66 11.66 6.04
CA PRO A 37 -17.10 11.68 5.81
C PRO A 37 -17.52 10.79 4.64
N ASN A 38 -18.64 10.07 4.79
CA ASN A 38 -19.19 9.09 3.84
C ASN A 38 -18.45 7.74 3.75
N ASN A 39 -17.45 7.47 4.60
CA ASN A 39 -16.91 6.13 4.78
C ASN A 39 -17.50 5.52 6.05
N CYS A 40 -18.24 4.43 5.90
CA CYS A 40 -18.72 3.61 7.02
C CYS A 40 -18.06 2.24 6.96
N ILE A 41 -17.65 1.72 8.12
CA ILE A 41 -17.22 0.33 8.25
C ILE A 41 -18.49 -0.54 8.35
N PRO A 42 -18.66 -1.56 7.50
CA PRO A 42 -19.79 -2.48 7.59
C PRO A 42 -19.87 -3.16 8.96
N GLU A 43 -21.08 -3.49 9.42
CA GLU A 43 -21.31 -4.13 10.72
C GLU A 43 -20.57 -5.48 10.86
N GLN A 44 -20.35 -6.17 9.74
CA GLN A 44 -19.60 -7.42 9.67
C GLN A 44 -18.13 -7.26 10.13
N LEU A 45 -17.59 -6.04 10.05
CA LEU A 45 -16.23 -5.70 10.48
C LEU A 45 -16.22 -5.05 11.88
N ASN A 46 -17.32 -5.13 12.64
CA ASN A 46 -17.40 -4.65 14.00
C ASN A 46 -16.89 -5.72 14.98
N GLY A 47 -15.69 -5.52 15.52
CA GLY A 47 -15.12 -6.40 16.53
C GLY A 47 -13.62 -6.22 16.69
N ASP A 48 -13.03 -7.07 17.52
CA ASP A 48 -11.59 -7.12 17.70
C ASP A 48 -10.91 -7.70 16.46
N VAL A 49 -9.83 -7.06 16.04
CA VAL A 49 -9.09 -7.43 14.84
C VAL A 49 -7.87 -8.25 15.21
N LYS A 50 -7.73 -9.43 14.59
CA LYS A 50 -6.50 -10.23 14.66
C LYS A 50 -5.85 -10.28 13.28
N ILE A 51 -4.55 -10.03 13.20
CA ILE A 51 -3.79 -10.25 11.97
C ILE A 51 -3.48 -11.74 11.87
N VAL A 52 -3.91 -12.38 10.79
CA VAL A 52 -3.70 -13.82 10.56
C VAL A 52 -2.20 -14.08 10.33
N GLY A 53 -1.67 -15.14 10.94
CA GLY A 53 -0.24 -15.50 10.86
C GLY A 53 0.68 -14.72 11.81
N TYR A 54 0.17 -13.70 12.52
CA TYR A 54 0.97 -12.96 13.49
C TYR A 54 1.12 -13.73 14.81
N SER A 55 2.36 -13.78 15.32
CA SER A 55 2.70 -14.30 16.64
C SER A 55 3.83 -13.46 17.24
N GLU A 56 3.75 -13.15 18.54
CA GLU A 56 4.78 -12.39 19.25
C GLU A 56 6.13 -13.13 19.33
N GLN A 57 6.09 -14.45 19.16
CA GLN A 57 7.28 -15.31 19.25
C GLN A 57 8.10 -15.33 17.95
N ASN A 58 7.53 -14.85 16.83
CA ASN A 58 8.15 -14.93 15.52
C ASN A 58 8.64 -13.55 15.07
N PRO A 59 9.96 -13.37 14.82
CA PRO A 59 10.51 -12.06 14.46
C PRO A 59 10.24 -11.69 12.99
N ARG A 60 9.95 -12.67 12.12
CA ARG A 60 9.77 -12.42 10.69
C ARG A 60 8.34 -11.95 10.42
N LEU A 61 8.15 -10.64 10.29
CA LEU A 61 6.84 -10.06 10.02
C LEU A 61 6.42 -10.18 8.55
N SER A 62 7.36 -10.33 7.62
CA SER A 62 7.03 -10.26 6.20
C SER A 62 7.71 -11.29 5.30
N ILE A 63 7.07 -11.46 4.15
CA ILE A 63 7.54 -12.23 3.00
C ILE A 63 7.35 -11.38 1.73
N THR A 64 8.10 -11.67 0.67
CA THR A 64 8.10 -10.85 -0.55
C THR A 64 7.76 -11.67 -1.77
N TYR A 65 7.45 -11.00 -2.88
CA TYR A 65 7.22 -11.62 -4.19
C TYR A 65 8.39 -12.48 -4.72
N ASN A 66 9.59 -12.34 -4.15
CA ASN A 66 10.74 -13.20 -4.50
C ASN A 66 10.64 -14.59 -3.83
N ASP A 67 9.87 -14.70 -2.74
CA ASP A 67 9.74 -15.93 -1.96
C ASP A 67 8.47 -16.71 -2.36
N VAL A 68 7.36 -16.02 -2.64
CA VAL A 68 6.05 -16.60 -2.99
C VAL A 68 5.24 -15.66 -3.88
N THR A 69 4.24 -16.18 -4.57
CA THR A 69 3.25 -15.36 -5.28
C THR A 69 2.20 -14.80 -4.33
N LEU A 70 1.50 -13.75 -4.77
CA LEU A 70 0.33 -13.22 -4.04
C LEU A 70 -0.75 -14.28 -3.81
N GLN A 71 -1.00 -15.16 -4.80
CA GLN A 71 -1.99 -16.21 -4.67
C GLN A 71 -1.57 -17.24 -3.61
N GLU A 72 -0.32 -17.71 -3.66
CA GLU A 72 0.22 -18.63 -2.65
C GLU A 72 0.13 -18.04 -1.23
N PHE A 73 0.45 -16.76 -1.09
CA PHE A 73 0.33 -16.04 0.19
C PHE A 73 -1.11 -16.03 0.71
N LEU A 74 -2.08 -15.68 -0.13
CA LEU A 74 -3.49 -15.65 0.25
C LEU A 74 -3.99 -17.06 0.58
N GLU A 75 -3.71 -18.05 -0.26
CA GLU A 75 -4.10 -19.43 -0.01
C GLU A 75 -3.54 -19.99 1.29
N ALA A 76 -2.30 -19.65 1.64
CA ALA A 76 -1.65 -20.16 2.84
C ALA A 76 -2.28 -19.66 4.14
N HIS A 77 -2.93 -18.50 4.11
CA HIS A 77 -3.61 -17.91 5.26
C HIS A 77 -5.11 -18.18 5.26
N LEU A 78 -5.70 -18.49 4.11
CA LEU A 78 -7.12 -18.80 3.96
C LEU A 78 -7.41 -20.31 4.06
N GLY A 79 -6.45 -21.16 3.69
CA GLY A 79 -6.55 -22.61 3.80
C GLY A 79 -6.05 -23.11 5.16
N ASN A 80 -6.80 -24.01 5.79
CA ASN A 80 -6.50 -24.49 7.15
C ASN A 80 -5.15 -25.23 7.31
N ASP A 81 -4.45 -25.62 6.24
CA ASP A 81 -3.26 -26.49 6.33
C ASP A 81 -2.10 -26.18 5.37
N LYS A 82 -2.18 -25.12 4.55
CA LYS A 82 -1.11 -24.80 3.60
C LYS A 82 -0.14 -23.80 4.20
N LYS A 83 0.93 -24.28 4.85
CA LYS A 83 2.03 -23.37 5.20
C LYS A 83 2.92 -23.10 3.99
N ILE A 84 3.32 -21.84 3.80
CA ILE A 84 4.28 -21.46 2.75
C ILE A 84 5.64 -22.12 3.00
N ARG A 85 6.02 -22.24 4.28
CA ARG A 85 7.19 -22.99 4.77
C ARG A 85 6.73 -23.94 5.88
N SER A 86 7.37 -25.09 6.02
CA SER A 86 6.95 -26.19 6.91
C SER A 86 6.64 -25.80 8.37
N ASP A 87 7.14 -24.67 8.85
CA ASP A 87 6.97 -24.18 10.22
C ASP A 87 6.14 -22.91 10.33
N TYR A 88 6.31 -21.92 9.44
CA TYR A 88 5.75 -20.57 9.62
C TYR A 88 5.41 -19.82 8.32
N THR A 89 4.30 -19.07 8.34
CA THR A 89 3.92 -18.12 7.29
C THR A 89 3.89 -16.70 7.86
N PRO A 90 4.73 -15.77 7.39
CA PRO A 90 4.72 -14.38 7.85
C PRO A 90 3.38 -13.66 7.54
N PRO A 91 2.90 -12.78 8.43
CA PRO A 91 1.58 -12.14 8.32
C PRO A 91 1.45 -11.09 7.21
N PHE A 92 2.55 -10.56 6.68
CA PHE A 92 2.54 -9.52 5.66
C PHE A 92 3.27 -9.96 4.39
N TYR A 93 2.70 -9.63 3.25
CA TYR A 93 3.28 -9.82 1.92
C TYR A 93 3.59 -8.48 1.26
N PHE A 94 4.79 -8.37 0.70
CA PHE A 94 5.20 -7.26 -0.15
C PHE A 94 5.18 -7.71 -1.62
N PRO A 95 4.17 -7.28 -2.40
CA PRO A 95 4.02 -7.71 -3.79
C PRO A 95 5.09 -7.12 -4.71
N SER A 96 5.14 -7.63 -5.95
CA SER A 96 6.12 -7.16 -6.94
C SER A 96 5.88 -5.69 -7.31
N PRO A 97 6.90 -4.82 -7.25
CA PRO A 97 6.76 -3.42 -7.66
C PRO A 97 6.65 -3.28 -9.19
N ASN A 98 6.98 -4.34 -9.95
CA ASN A 98 6.98 -4.32 -11.41
C ASN A 98 5.58 -4.46 -12.01
N VAL A 99 4.57 -4.71 -11.17
CA VAL A 99 3.19 -4.88 -11.56
C VAL A 99 2.34 -3.92 -10.73
N THR A 100 1.46 -3.17 -11.40
CA THR A 100 0.48 -2.31 -10.73
C THR A 100 -0.37 -3.15 -9.76
N GLY A 101 -0.50 -2.70 -8.51
CA GLY A 101 -1.23 -3.40 -7.46
C GLY A 101 -0.93 -2.80 -6.09
N PRO A 102 -1.35 -3.44 -4.99
CA PRO A 102 -1.02 -3.01 -3.63
C PRO A 102 0.49 -3.05 -3.35
N ASP A 103 0.91 -2.25 -2.37
CA ASP A 103 2.27 -2.21 -1.82
C ASP A 103 2.43 -3.20 -0.66
N VAL A 104 1.37 -3.42 0.13
CA VAL A 104 1.35 -4.38 1.25
C VAL A 104 0.04 -5.15 1.23
N VAL A 105 0.12 -6.46 1.48
CA VAL A 105 -1.05 -7.33 1.61
C VAL A 105 -0.96 -8.09 2.92
N PHE A 106 -2.06 -8.18 3.63
CA PHE A 106 -2.19 -9.04 4.82
C PHE A 106 -3.65 -9.44 4.98
N ILE A 107 -3.90 -10.32 5.94
CA ILE A 107 -5.24 -10.84 6.21
C ILE A 107 -5.58 -10.56 7.66
N ILE A 108 -6.81 -10.09 7.88
CA ILE A 108 -7.36 -9.92 9.23
C ILE A 108 -8.50 -10.91 9.48
N GLN A 109 -8.72 -11.21 10.75
CA GLN A 109 -9.84 -11.98 11.24
C GLN A 109 -10.65 -11.13 12.22
N ILE A 110 -11.95 -10.99 11.96
CA ILE A 110 -12.92 -10.31 12.82
C ILE A 110 -14.15 -11.21 12.95
N ASN A 111 -14.57 -11.56 14.16
CA ASN A 111 -15.75 -12.43 14.40
C ASN A 111 -15.76 -13.72 13.54
N ASN A 112 -14.61 -14.38 13.38
CA ASN A 112 -14.41 -15.55 12.50
C ASN A 112 -14.54 -15.30 10.99
N HIS A 113 -14.73 -14.06 10.55
CA HIS A 113 -14.61 -13.67 9.15
C HIS A 113 -13.17 -13.32 8.83
N THR A 114 -12.63 -13.98 7.82
CA THR A 114 -11.30 -13.71 7.28
C THR A 114 -11.43 -12.74 6.10
N VAL A 115 -10.70 -11.63 6.16
CA VAL A 115 -10.83 -10.51 5.22
C VAL A 115 -9.44 -10.09 4.74
N PRO A 116 -9.15 -10.21 3.44
CA PRO A 116 -7.93 -9.66 2.86
C PRO A 116 -7.89 -8.14 2.93
N VAL A 117 -6.71 -7.59 3.21
CA VAL A 117 -6.44 -6.16 3.26
C VAL A 117 -5.36 -5.83 2.24
N PHE A 118 -5.70 -5.02 1.25
CA PHE A 118 -4.79 -4.52 0.23
C PHE A 118 -4.47 -3.06 0.51
N VAL A 119 -3.20 -2.78 0.80
CA VAL A 119 -2.74 -1.45 1.17
C VAL A 119 -1.95 -0.83 0.02
N GLN A 120 -2.37 0.37 -0.39
CA GLN A 120 -1.55 1.27 -1.19
C GLN A 120 -1.04 2.40 -0.31
N THR A 121 0.27 2.57 -0.26
CA THR A 121 0.92 3.71 0.37
C THR A 121 1.23 4.78 -0.68
N LYS A 122 1.05 6.05 -0.29
CA LYS A 122 1.40 7.24 -1.09
C LYS A 122 2.14 8.22 -0.19
N LEU A 123 3.47 8.12 -0.21
CA LEU A 123 4.34 8.77 0.79
C LEU A 123 5.10 10.00 0.25
N ARG A 124 4.66 10.54 -0.89
CA ARG A 124 5.23 11.74 -1.54
C ARG A 124 4.86 13.01 -0.78
N GLN A 125 5.67 14.07 -0.85
CA GLN A 125 5.43 15.33 -0.10
C GLN A 125 4.06 15.95 -0.44
N VAL A 126 3.71 15.93 -1.72
CA VAL A 126 2.41 16.34 -2.24
C VAL A 126 1.89 15.22 -3.13
N VAL A 127 0.64 14.82 -2.93
CA VAL A 127 -0.03 13.86 -3.81
C VAL A 127 -1.11 14.60 -4.59
N PRO A 128 -0.94 14.74 -5.92
CA PRO A 128 -2.00 15.23 -6.80
C PRO A 128 -3.29 14.42 -6.63
N LEU A 129 -4.45 15.05 -6.81
CA LEU A 129 -5.74 14.36 -6.71
C LEU A 129 -5.81 13.16 -7.68
N ALA A 130 -5.28 13.32 -8.90
CA ALA A 130 -5.23 12.23 -9.87
C ALA A 130 -4.45 11.01 -9.35
N ASP A 131 -3.31 11.24 -8.71
CA ASP A 131 -2.48 10.18 -8.11
C ASP A 131 -3.16 9.52 -6.91
N ALA A 132 -3.93 10.28 -6.11
CA ALA A 132 -4.72 9.75 -5.01
C ALA A 132 -5.89 8.88 -5.50
N VAL A 133 -6.55 9.29 -6.59
CA VAL A 133 -7.60 8.48 -7.24
C VAL A 133 -7.00 7.22 -7.86
N GLN A 134 -5.85 7.35 -8.52
CA GLN A 134 -5.13 6.19 -9.05
C GLN A 134 -4.73 5.22 -7.93
N ALA A 135 -4.36 5.70 -6.74
CA ALA A 135 -4.05 4.86 -5.59
C ALA A 135 -5.22 3.96 -5.15
N ILE A 136 -6.46 4.41 -5.34
CA ILE A 136 -7.65 3.58 -5.08
C ILE A 136 -7.69 2.47 -6.13
N SER A 137 -7.52 2.79 -7.42
CA SER A 137 -7.55 1.79 -8.48
C SER A 137 -6.50 0.66 -8.33
N THR A 138 -5.35 0.90 -7.69
CA THR A 138 -4.32 -0.15 -7.51
C THR A 138 -4.70 -1.22 -6.50
N THR A 139 -5.71 -0.98 -5.67
CA THR A 139 -6.25 -1.93 -4.69
C THR A 139 -7.63 -2.44 -5.09
N SER A 140 -8.07 -2.18 -6.32
CA SER A 140 -9.32 -2.73 -6.85
C SER A 140 -9.20 -4.22 -7.14
N SER A 141 -10.34 -4.90 -7.22
CA SER A 141 -10.41 -6.31 -7.58
C SER A 141 -9.74 -6.58 -8.92
N LYS A 142 -9.92 -5.70 -9.90
CA LYS A 142 -9.26 -5.76 -11.21
C LYS A 142 -7.73 -5.63 -11.13
N ALA A 143 -7.21 -4.69 -10.33
CA ALA A 143 -5.78 -4.51 -10.18
C ALA A 143 -5.13 -5.68 -9.42
N VAL A 144 -5.75 -6.13 -8.33
CA VAL A 144 -5.31 -7.29 -7.55
C VAL A 144 -5.36 -8.55 -8.41
N GLN A 145 -6.44 -8.78 -9.16
CA GLN A 145 -6.55 -9.90 -10.08
C GLN A 145 -5.48 -9.84 -11.18
N GLY A 146 -5.26 -8.66 -11.77
CA GLY A 146 -4.20 -8.44 -12.76
C GLY A 146 -2.80 -8.71 -12.18
N LYS A 147 -2.59 -8.46 -10.88
CA LYS A 147 -1.36 -8.79 -10.19
C LYS A 147 -1.22 -10.29 -9.94
N ILE A 148 -2.26 -10.98 -9.47
CA ILE A 148 -2.30 -12.44 -9.36
C ILE A 148 -1.92 -13.07 -10.70
N TYR A 149 -2.53 -12.64 -11.81
CA TYR A 149 -2.26 -13.19 -13.14
C TYR A 149 -0.81 -13.00 -13.63
N LYS A 150 -0.13 -11.94 -13.20
CA LYS A 150 1.24 -11.64 -13.63
C LYS A 150 2.30 -12.25 -12.72
N GLU A 151 2.01 -12.40 -11.43
CA GLU A 151 2.90 -13.05 -10.48
C GLU A 151 2.80 -14.58 -10.55
N GLU A 152 1.61 -15.11 -10.85
CA GLU A 152 1.35 -16.55 -10.93
C GLU A 152 1.64 -17.12 -12.32
N GLN A 153 2.70 -17.91 -12.44
CA GLN A 153 3.06 -18.59 -13.70
C GLN A 153 2.35 -19.93 -13.89
N GLN A 154 1.62 -20.42 -12.88
CA GLN A 154 0.94 -21.71 -12.93
C GLN A 154 -0.45 -21.64 -13.58
N ARG A 155 -0.97 -22.80 -14.01
CA ARG A 155 -2.26 -22.92 -14.72
C ARG A 155 -3.50 -22.75 -13.82
N ASN A 156 -3.37 -22.77 -12.50
CA ASN A 156 -4.49 -22.72 -11.54
C ASN A 156 -4.66 -21.32 -10.93
N GLN A 157 -4.77 -20.31 -11.78
CA GLN A 157 -4.99 -18.94 -11.34
C GLN A 157 -6.41 -18.81 -10.77
N LYS A 158 -6.51 -18.46 -9.49
CA LYS A 158 -7.80 -18.24 -8.81
C LYS A 158 -8.34 -16.86 -9.09
N GLN A 159 -9.66 -16.74 -9.01
CA GLN A 159 -10.29 -15.43 -8.98
C GLN A 159 -10.18 -14.85 -7.57
N ILE A 160 -10.10 -13.53 -7.47
CA ILE A 160 -10.08 -12.82 -6.20
C ILE A 160 -11.30 -13.15 -5.33
N GLN A 161 -12.44 -13.47 -5.96
CA GLN A 161 -13.64 -13.94 -5.26
C GLN A 161 -13.38 -15.22 -4.46
N ASP A 162 -12.63 -16.16 -5.03
CA ASP A 162 -12.25 -17.42 -4.37
C ASP A 162 -11.24 -17.19 -3.22
N LEU A 163 -10.60 -16.02 -3.20
CA LEU A 163 -9.62 -15.59 -2.21
C LEU A 163 -10.23 -14.61 -1.18
N CYS A 164 -11.53 -14.38 -1.24
CA CYS A 164 -12.29 -13.53 -0.32
C CYS A 164 -13.49 -14.31 0.23
N PRO A 165 -13.29 -15.26 1.18
CA PRO A 165 -14.35 -16.18 1.62
C PRO A 165 -15.53 -15.48 2.31
N SER A 166 -15.29 -14.29 2.87
CA SER A 166 -16.32 -13.43 3.45
C SER A 166 -17.17 -12.68 2.41
N GLY A 167 -16.84 -12.81 1.12
CA GLY A 167 -17.43 -12.00 0.05
C GLY A 167 -16.98 -10.54 0.10
N MET A 168 -15.97 -10.20 0.90
CA MET A 168 -15.50 -8.82 1.06
C MET A 168 -13.99 -8.71 1.20
N TYR A 169 -13.45 -7.54 0.86
CA TYR A 169 -12.05 -7.17 1.10
C TYR A 169 -11.90 -5.69 1.46
N ILE A 170 -10.80 -5.36 2.13
CA ILE A 170 -10.48 -3.97 2.48
C ILE A 170 -9.46 -3.43 1.48
N SER A 171 -9.80 -2.31 0.86
CA SER A 171 -8.91 -1.49 0.06
C SER A 171 -8.50 -0.28 0.89
N MET A 172 -7.25 -0.27 1.35
CA MET A 172 -6.73 0.78 2.22
C MET A 172 -5.73 1.65 1.47
N VAL A 173 -5.93 2.97 1.50
CA VAL A 173 -5.01 3.95 0.93
C VAL A 173 -4.45 4.82 2.04
N ILE A 174 -3.13 4.84 2.18
CA ILE A 174 -2.42 5.62 3.20
C ILE A 174 -1.59 6.70 2.51
N ALA A 175 -2.08 7.93 2.60
CA ALA A 175 -1.46 9.14 2.07
C ALA A 175 -0.94 10.04 3.21
N TYR A 176 -0.12 9.47 4.08
CA TYR A 176 0.58 10.15 5.16
C TYR A 176 2.03 9.63 5.15
N PRO A 177 3.07 10.46 5.29
CA PRO A 177 3.09 11.87 5.72
C PRO A 177 2.71 12.91 4.64
N ALA A 178 2.29 12.48 3.46
CA ALA A 178 1.95 13.32 2.32
C ALA A 178 0.87 14.38 2.62
N GLN A 179 0.99 15.59 2.07
CA GLN A 179 -0.16 16.50 1.96
C GLN A 179 -0.99 16.14 0.72
N VAL A 180 -2.23 15.70 0.94
CA VAL A 180 -3.22 15.51 -0.12
C VAL A 180 -4.01 16.81 -0.25
N ILE A 181 -3.98 17.44 -1.42
CA ILE A 181 -4.56 18.78 -1.63
C ILE A 181 -6.10 18.78 -1.51
N SER A 182 -6.76 17.62 -1.60
CA SER A 182 -8.09 17.36 -1.02
C SER A 182 -8.57 15.97 -1.45
N PHE A 183 -9.13 15.18 -0.53
CA PHE A 183 -9.94 13.99 -0.87
C PHE A 183 -11.43 14.35 -1.11
N GLN A 184 -11.78 15.65 -1.11
CA GLN A 184 -13.15 16.14 -0.93
C GLN A 184 -14.11 15.94 -2.11
N ALA A 185 -13.66 15.46 -3.26
CA ALA A 185 -14.58 15.04 -4.31
C ALA A 185 -14.76 13.52 -4.24
N PHE A 186 -15.87 13.07 -3.64
CA PHE A 186 -16.39 11.73 -3.85
C PHE A 186 -16.59 11.55 -5.37
N ARG A 187 -15.68 10.85 -6.03
CA ARG A 187 -15.89 10.33 -7.37
C ARG A 187 -16.10 8.83 -7.25
N PRO A 188 -17.09 8.27 -7.98
CA PRO A 188 -17.27 6.83 -8.04
C PRO A 188 -15.96 6.14 -8.45
N ASP A 189 -15.72 4.96 -7.90
CA ASP A 189 -14.60 4.13 -8.30
C ASP A 189 -14.60 3.98 -9.84
N PRO A 190 -13.49 4.24 -10.54
CA PRO A 190 -13.46 4.11 -12.00
C PRO A 190 -13.68 2.67 -12.48
N ASP A 191 -13.43 1.66 -11.64
CA ASP A 191 -13.65 0.26 -11.99
C ASP A 191 -14.84 -0.30 -11.20
N PRO A 192 -15.90 -0.82 -11.87
CA PRO A 192 -16.96 -1.53 -11.17
C PRO A 192 -16.40 -2.80 -10.52
N GLU A 193 -16.79 -3.04 -9.27
CA GLU A 193 -16.41 -4.27 -8.57
C GLU A 193 -17.04 -5.50 -9.22
N ILE A 194 -16.38 -6.65 -9.09
CA ILE A 194 -16.89 -7.92 -9.60
C ILE A 194 -18.15 -8.29 -8.80
N VAL A 195 -19.21 -8.71 -9.49
CA VAL A 195 -20.50 -9.08 -8.89
C VAL A 195 -20.29 -10.12 -7.78
N GLY A 196 -20.79 -9.85 -6.57
CA GLY A 196 -20.67 -10.74 -5.42
C GLY A 196 -19.44 -10.52 -4.54
N LEU A 197 -18.62 -9.49 -4.83
CA LEU A 197 -17.49 -9.09 -4.00
C LEU A 197 -17.66 -7.64 -3.54
N GLU A 198 -17.74 -7.44 -2.23
CA GLU A 198 -17.83 -6.12 -1.60
C GLU A 198 -16.44 -5.54 -1.33
N ARG A 199 -16.25 -4.27 -1.68
CA ARG A 199 -15.03 -3.53 -1.38
C ARG A 199 -15.28 -2.49 -0.31
N VAL A 200 -14.55 -2.60 0.81
CA VAL A 200 -14.53 -1.59 1.87
C VAL A 200 -13.34 -0.67 1.64
N VAL A 201 -13.59 0.59 1.27
CA VAL A 201 -12.54 1.58 0.99
C VAL A 201 -12.20 2.39 2.24
N ILE A 202 -10.95 2.30 2.70
CA ILE A 202 -10.43 3.04 3.84
C ILE A 202 -9.38 4.04 3.35
N LYS A 203 -9.64 5.34 3.54
CA LYS A 203 -8.73 6.42 3.17
C LYS A 203 -8.12 7.03 4.42
N ILE A 204 -6.80 7.06 4.47
CA ILE A 204 -6.02 7.58 5.59
C ILE A 204 -5.12 8.69 5.07
N ASP A 205 -5.22 9.88 5.67
CA ASP A 205 -4.46 11.07 5.31
C ASP A 205 -4.03 11.85 6.57
N ASN A 206 -3.49 13.06 6.40
CA ASN A 206 -3.10 13.90 7.54
C ASN A 206 -4.24 14.22 8.52
N ASN A 207 -5.51 14.16 8.12
CA ASN A 207 -6.66 14.53 8.96
C ASN A 207 -7.03 13.44 9.98
N ASN A 208 -6.79 12.18 9.63
CA ASN A 208 -7.16 11.04 10.47
C ASN A 208 -5.98 10.15 10.87
N PHE A 209 -4.83 10.18 10.19
CA PHE A 209 -3.67 9.36 10.53
C PHE A 209 -3.24 9.52 12.00
N PRO A 210 -3.08 10.74 12.56
CA PRO A 210 -2.70 10.90 13.97
C PRO A 210 -3.74 10.43 14.97
N LYS A 211 -4.99 10.23 14.54
CA LYS A 211 -6.11 9.78 15.38
C LYS A 211 -6.31 8.27 15.30
N ILE A 212 -5.75 7.62 14.29
CA ILE A 212 -5.80 6.17 14.06
C ILE A 212 -4.56 5.51 14.65
N PHE A 213 -3.38 6.03 14.33
CA PHE A 213 -2.10 5.38 14.64
C PHE A 213 -1.49 5.85 15.97
N PRO A 214 -0.72 4.97 16.66
CA PRO A 214 -0.05 5.32 17.90
C PRO A 214 0.85 6.55 17.77
N LYS A 215 0.79 7.44 18.77
CA LYS A 215 1.48 8.74 18.78
C LYS A 215 2.98 8.61 18.47
N ARG A 216 3.65 7.59 19.01
CA ARG A 216 5.08 7.33 18.77
C ARG A 216 5.42 7.15 17.29
N HIS A 217 4.55 6.48 16.53
CA HIS A 217 4.75 6.28 15.09
C HIS A 217 4.49 7.57 14.33
N VAL A 218 3.46 8.31 14.72
CA VAL A 218 3.17 9.64 14.14
C VAL A 218 4.36 10.57 14.33
N GLU A 219 4.89 10.67 15.56
CA GLU A 219 6.05 11.50 15.89
C GLU A 219 7.30 11.07 15.12
N PHE A 220 7.56 9.77 15.02
CA PHE A 220 8.67 9.24 14.25
C PHE A 220 8.57 9.61 12.76
N LEU A 221 7.39 9.41 12.15
CA LEU A 221 7.13 9.78 10.75
C LEU A 221 7.25 11.31 10.55
N ASP A 222 6.76 12.11 11.51
CA ASP A 222 6.85 13.57 11.49
C ASP A 222 8.29 14.10 11.62
N GLN A 223 9.12 13.48 12.47
CA GLN A 223 10.53 13.86 12.59
C GLN A 223 11.27 13.63 11.29
N LEU A 224 10.98 12.52 10.62
CA LEU A 224 11.61 12.18 9.35
C LEU A 224 11.12 13.05 8.18
N LYS A 225 9.98 13.75 8.28
CA LYS A 225 9.61 14.82 7.33
C LYS A 225 10.70 15.91 7.29
N ARG A 226 11.35 16.20 8.42
CA ARG A 226 12.35 17.27 8.57
C ARG A 226 13.68 16.95 7.90
N PHE A 227 13.94 15.68 7.59
CA PHE A 227 15.18 15.21 6.97
C PHE A 227 15.05 14.98 5.45
N LYS A 228 13.88 15.26 4.84
CA LYS A 228 13.71 15.22 3.39
C LYS A 228 14.07 16.57 2.78
N ARG A 229 14.98 16.57 1.79
CA ARG A 229 15.30 17.75 0.97
C ARG A 229 13.99 18.36 0.44
N SER A 230 13.79 19.64 0.69
CA SER A 230 12.72 20.43 0.09
C SER A 230 12.78 20.27 -1.43
N ALA A 231 11.63 20.11 -2.09
CA ALA A 231 11.52 20.14 -3.55
C ALA A 231 12.08 21.43 -4.20
N GLU A 232 12.50 22.42 -3.40
CA GLU A 232 13.19 23.64 -3.79
C GLU A 232 14.57 23.38 -4.43
N ASP A 233 15.22 22.24 -4.15
CA ASP A 233 16.49 21.87 -4.79
C ASP A 233 16.35 21.51 -6.29
N TYR A 234 15.12 21.37 -6.81
CA TYR A 234 14.85 21.06 -8.22
C TYR A 234 14.51 22.29 -9.08
N VAL A 235 14.44 23.50 -8.50
CA VAL A 235 14.27 24.74 -9.29
C VAL A 235 15.64 25.36 -9.55
N GLN A 236 16.48 24.66 -10.31
CA GLN A 236 17.53 25.33 -11.07
C GLN A 236 16.90 25.84 -12.38
N PRO A 237 16.89 27.16 -12.67
CA PRO A 237 16.41 27.63 -13.95
C PRO A 237 17.32 27.06 -15.03
N CYS A 238 16.72 26.33 -15.97
CA CYS A 238 17.37 25.95 -17.22
C CYS A 238 17.69 27.24 -17.98
N GLN A 239 18.85 27.83 -17.69
CA GLN A 239 19.41 28.93 -18.47
C GLN A 239 19.74 28.35 -19.84
N SER A 240 18.88 28.62 -20.81
CA SER A 240 19.15 28.39 -22.21
C SER A 240 20.35 29.26 -22.63
N LYS A 241 21.55 28.70 -22.54
CA LYS A 241 22.73 29.25 -23.23
C LYS A 241 22.52 29.04 -24.73
N LYS A 242 21.83 29.97 -25.39
CA LYS A 242 21.94 30.11 -26.85
C LYS A 242 23.39 30.50 -27.16
N ALA A 243 24.17 29.52 -27.60
CA ALA A 243 25.49 29.75 -28.17
C ALA A 243 25.34 30.61 -29.43
N ASN A 244 25.85 31.84 -29.38
CA ASN A 244 26.04 32.67 -30.57
C ASN A 244 27.17 32.08 -31.42
N LEU A 245 26.82 31.33 -32.47
CA LEU A 245 27.74 31.01 -33.55
C LEU A 245 28.00 32.27 -34.37
N ARG A 246 29.10 32.97 -34.06
CA ARG A 246 29.74 33.94 -34.95
C ARG A 246 30.21 33.20 -36.20
N LYS A 247 29.64 33.53 -37.36
CA LYS A 247 30.24 33.20 -38.67
C LYS A 247 31.44 34.14 -38.88
N THR A 248 32.64 33.63 -38.68
CA THR A 248 33.87 34.27 -39.17
C THR A 248 34.03 33.92 -40.65
N LYS A 249 34.17 34.96 -41.48
CA LYS A 249 34.57 34.85 -42.89
C LYS A 249 35.99 34.30 -42.98
N THR A 250 36.21 33.38 -43.92
CA THR A 250 37.54 33.09 -44.45
C THR A 250 37.45 33.30 -45.95
N ASN A 251 38.21 34.28 -46.44
CA ASN A 251 38.51 34.46 -47.86
C ASN A 251 39.67 33.51 -48.21
N ASP A 252 39.53 32.82 -49.33
CA ASP A 252 40.56 32.37 -50.29
C ASP A 252 39.71 32.13 -51.55
N ILE A 253 39.82 32.86 -52.66
CA ILE A 253 40.96 33.10 -53.58
C ILE A 253 40.83 34.52 -54.16
#